data_AF-A0A537UCV6-F1
#
_entry.id   AF-A0A537UCV6-F1
#
_cell.length_a   1.000
_cell.length_b   1.000
_cell.length_c   1.000
_cell.angle_alpha   90.00
_cell.angle_beta   90.00
_cell.angle_gamma   90.00
#
_symmetry.space_group_name_H-M   'P 1'
#
loop_
_entity.id
_entity.type
_entity.pdbx_description
1 polymer ?
#
loop_
_entity_poly.entity_id
_entity_poly.type
_entity_poly.pdbx_seq_one_letter_code
_entity_poly.pdbx_strand_id
1 'polypeptide(L)'
;GIYNDAHEAAWKRIVDFVHAQSKTKFCLQLGHAGRKGGTKLMWEGIDEPLEEGGWPIISASPLPYFPYSPVPREMTRADMEEVIADFVAATQRGQRAGFDMLEMHAAHGYLLASFISPLTNTRRDEYGGTLENRLRFPLEVFRAMRAAWPDEKPMSVRISATDWADGGLTGDDAVEVGRAFAEAGCDLIDVSTGQTVADAQPVFGRMFQTPFSDQIRNEAGLATMCVGAITTADQVNTIIAAGRADLVALARPHLVDPYFTMKAAAWYGAEGIHCPPQYLAGKEQIFRNSAREREELRDLRLKAKPKTHRDTWKEAAE
;
A
#
# COMPACT_ATOMS: atom_id res chain seq x y z
N GLY A 1 17.80 5.97 -2.06
CA GLY A 1 17.46 5.28 -0.80
C GLY A 1 17.42 6.27 0.35
N ILE A 2 17.61 5.82 1.59
CA ILE A 2 17.78 6.68 2.78
C ILE A 2 18.81 6.07 3.76
N TYR A 3 19.90 5.53 3.21
CA TYR A 3 20.93 4.81 3.95
C TYR A 3 22.20 5.64 4.22
N ASN A 4 22.23 6.92 3.85
CA ASN A 4 23.36 7.82 4.13
C ASN A 4 22.90 9.29 4.27
N ASP A 5 23.81 10.15 4.69
CA ASP A 5 23.52 11.57 4.98
C ASP A 5 23.12 12.35 3.72
N ALA A 6 23.69 12.01 2.56
CA ALA A 6 23.35 12.65 1.29
C ALA A 6 21.89 12.38 0.89
N HIS A 7 21.41 11.14 1.12
CA HIS A 7 20.00 10.81 0.93
C HIS A 7 19.09 11.55 1.90
N GLU A 8 19.45 11.61 3.19
CA GLU A 8 18.67 12.35 4.20
C GLU A 8 18.52 13.82 3.81
N ALA A 9 19.63 14.48 3.43
CA ALA A 9 19.61 15.87 2.99
C ALA A 9 18.76 16.07 1.72
N ALA A 10 18.78 15.12 0.78
CA ALA A 10 17.96 15.18 -0.42
C ALA A 10 16.46 15.05 -0.11
N TRP A 11 16.08 14.09 0.74
CA TRP A 11 14.68 13.92 1.15
C TRP A 11 14.17 15.10 1.95
N LYS A 12 14.97 15.65 2.87
CA LYS A 12 14.59 16.82 3.66
C LYS A 12 14.18 18.00 2.78
N ARG A 13 14.91 18.28 1.69
CA ARG A 13 14.53 19.34 0.74
C ARG A 13 13.14 19.12 0.13
N ILE A 14 12.79 17.87 -0.18
CA ILE A 14 11.49 17.51 -0.76
C ILE A 14 10.39 17.62 0.30
N VAL A 15 10.62 17.09 1.50
CA VAL A 15 9.68 17.18 2.63
C VAL A 15 9.38 18.63 2.98
N ASP A 16 10.43 19.45 3.16
CA ASP A 16 10.30 20.87 3.47
C ASP A 16 9.50 21.62 2.38
N PHE A 17 9.73 21.28 1.11
CA PHE A 17 8.96 21.85 0.00
C PHE A 17 7.47 21.46 0.07
N VAL A 18 7.15 20.19 0.28
CA VAL A 18 5.75 19.72 0.38
C VAL A 18 5.03 20.41 1.53
N HIS A 19 5.67 20.53 2.70
CA HIS A 19 5.09 21.19 3.88
C HIS A 19 4.97 22.71 3.70
N ALA A 20 5.90 23.35 2.98
CA ALA A 20 5.84 24.78 2.71
C ALA A 20 4.76 25.14 1.68
N GLN A 21 4.49 24.26 0.72
CA GLN A 21 3.60 24.54 -0.41
C GLN A 21 2.21 23.88 -0.29
N SER A 22 2.00 23.03 0.71
CA SER A 22 0.73 22.31 0.86
C SER A 22 0.45 21.92 2.32
N LYS A 23 -0.79 21.52 2.60
CA LYS A 23 -1.18 20.89 3.86
C LYS A 23 -1.06 19.35 3.84
N THR A 24 -0.47 18.78 2.79
CA THR A 24 -0.37 17.33 2.59
C THR A 24 0.59 16.73 3.60
N LYS A 25 0.20 15.60 4.18
CA LYS A 25 1.07 14.75 4.99
C LYS A 25 1.95 13.91 4.08
N PHE A 26 3.24 13.85 4.39
CA PHE A 26 4.22 13.16 3.55
C PHE A 26 4.81 11.96 4.29
N CYS A 27 4.54 10.77 3.75
CA CYS A 27 4.84 9.49 4.40
C CYS A 27 6.03 8.82 3.73
N LEU A 28 6.85 8.12 4.52
CA LEU A 28 8.00 7.36 4.05
C LEU A 28 7.73 5.86 4.17
N GLN A 29 7.79 5.13 3.06
CA GLN A 29 7.83 3.68 3.08
C GLN A 29 9.29 3.20 3.08
N LEU A 30 9.65 2.34 4.04
CA LEU A 30 10.96 1.70 4.14
C LEU A 30 10.85 0.23 3.77
N GLY A 31 11.73 -0.23 2.88
CA GLY A 31 11.76 -1.62 2.43
C GLY A 31 13.15 -2.07 2.02
N HIS A 32 13.34 -3.39 1.99
CA HIS A 32 14.56 -4.06 1.56
C HIS A 32 14.20 -5.11 0.51
N ALA A 33 14.83 -5.06 -0.67
CA ALA A 33 14.41 -5.86 -1.82
C ALA A 33 14.56 -7.39 -1.63
N GLY A 34 15.48 -7.81 -0.74
CA GLY A 34 15.70 -9.23 -0.43
C GLY A 34 16.02 -10.04 -1.68
N ARG A 35 15.34 -11.18 -1.86
CA ARG A 35 15.52 -12.06 -3.03
C ARG A 35 15.10 -11.45 -4.39
N LYS A 36 14.42 -10.30 -4.38
CA LYS A 36 14.04 -9.53 -5.58
C LYS A 36 14.98 -8.33 -5.82
N GLY A 37 16.14 -8.28 -5.17
CA GLY A 37 17.15 -7.26 -5.41
C GLY A 37 17.92 -7.49 -6.72
N GLY A 38 18.54 -6.42 -7.24
CA GLY A 38 19.40 -6.53 -8.43
C GLY A 38 18.64 -6.83 -9.72
N THR A 39 17.46 -6.22 -9.91
CA THR A 39 16.64 -6.37 -11.12
C THR A 39 16.67 -5.12 -12.00
N LYS A 40 16.32 -5.29 -13.26
CA LYS A 40 16.17 -4.23 -14.26
C LYS A 40 15.04 -3.25 -13.88
N LEU A 41 15.05 -2.10 -14.54
CA LEU A 41 13.92 -1.20 -14.52
C LEU A 41 12.72 -1.88 -15.17
N MET A 42 11.51 -1.61 -14.66
CA MET A 42 10.31 -2.35 -15.05
C MET A 42 10.02 -2.31 -16.57
N TRP A 43 10.35 -1.21 -17.24
CA TRP A 43 10.16 -1.04 -18.69
C TRP A 43 11.26 -1.71 -19.54
N GLU A 44 12.31 -2.23 -18.92
CA GLU A 44 13.40 -2.99 -19.56
C GLU A 44 13.29 -4.49 -19.27
N GLY A 45 12.35 -4.89 -18.41
CA GLY A 45 12.11 -6.26 -17.97
C GLY A 45 11.67 -6.28 -16.51
N ILE A 46 10.37 -6.46 -16.25
CA ILE A 46 9.84 -6.51 -14.89
C ILE A 46 10.38 -7.72 -14.14
N ASP A 47 10.95 -7.49 -12.95
CA ASP A 47 11.59 -8.51 -12.10
C ASP A 47 12.76 -9.28 -12.76
N GLU A 48 13.16 -8.91 -13.98
CA GLU A 48 14.29 -9.53 -14.68
C GLU A 48 15.61 -9.17 -13.99
N PRO A 49 16.53 -10.12 -13.77
CA PRO A 49 17.81 -9.82 -13.14
C PRO A 49 18.66 -8.88 -14.01
N LEU A 50 19.50 -8.07 -13.35
CA LEU A 50 20.50 -7.25 -14.03
C LEU A 50 21.50 -8.14 -14.77
N GLU A 51 21.87 -7.72 -15.99
CA GLU A 51 22.91 -8.39 -16.79
C GLU A 51 24.32 -8.12 -16.22
N GLU A 52 24.55 -6.90 -15.74
CA GLU A 52 25.80 -6.46 -15.14
C GLU A 52 25.52 -5.59 -13.90
N GLY A 53 26.48 -5.50 -12.97
CA GLY A 53 26.37 -4.63 -11.79
C GLY A 53 25.42 -5.13 -10.68
N GLY A 54 25.00 -6.40 -10.73
CA GLY A 54 24.32 -7.05 -9.62
C GLY A 54 25.20 -7.16 -8.37
N TRP A 55 24.57 -7.32 -7.21
CA TRP A 55 25.24 -7.51 -5.93
C TRP A 55 24.73 -8.78 -5.23
N PRO A 56 25.46 -9.32 -4.24
CA PRO A 56 24.95 -10.44 -3.44
C PRO A 56 23.65 -10.05 -2.73
N ILE A 57 22.61 -10.87 -2.93
CA ILE A 57 21.31 -10.67 -2.29
C ILE A 57 21.10 -11.68 -1.16
N ILE A 58 20.29 -11.28 -0.17
CA ILE A 58 19.99 -12.07 1.03
C ILE A 58 18.47 -12.28 1.17
N SER A 59 18.06 -13.36 1.79
CA SER A 59 16.64 -13.66 2.07
C SER A 59 16.47 -14.66 3.22
N ALA A 60 15.23 -14.98 3.54
CA ALA A 60 14.87 -15.99 4.54
C ALA A 60 15.46 -17.37 4.21
N SER A 61 15.44 -17.77 2.94
CA SER A 61 15.94 -19.06 2.42
C SER A 61 16.57 -18.90 1.04
N PRO A 62 17.41 -19.85 0.58
CA PRO A 62 18.14 -19.74 -0.69
C PRO A 62 17.26 -20.12 -1.89
N LEU A 63 16.15 -19.40 -2.05
CA LEU A 63 15.13 -19.62 -3.08
C LEU A 63 15.10 -18.40 -4.03
N PRO A 64 15.54 -18.53 -5.29
CA PRO A 64 15.51 -17.42 -6.24
C PRO A 64 14.07 -17.06 -6.63
N TYR A 65 13.86 -15.85 -7.19
CA TYR A 65 12.53 -15.40 -7.62
C TYR A 65 12.07 -16.10 -8.91
N PHE A 66 12.88 -16.04 -9.97
CA PHE A 66 12.77 -16.94 -11.13
C PHE A 66 13.83 -18.04 -11.04
N PRO A 67 13.66 -19.19 -11.75
CA PRO A 67 14.68 -20.24 -11.78
C PRO A 67 16.07 -19.79 -12.26
N TYR A 68 16.13 -18.70 -13.04
CA TYR A 68 17.36 -18.10 -13.58
C TYR A 68 17.79 -16.80 -12.86
N SER A 69 17.07 -16.37 -11.81
CA SER A 69 17.49 -15.24 -10.98
C SER A 69 18.67 -15.65 -10.07
N PRO A 70 19.46 -14.68 -9.59
CA PRO A 70 20.45 -14.92 -8.54
C PRO A 70 19.83 -15.62 -7.33
N VAL A 71 20.51 -16.64 -6.81
CA VAL A 71 20.09 -17.35 -5.60
C VAL A 71 20.49 -16.50 -4.38
N PRO A 72 19.53 -16.09 -3.53
CA PRO A 72 19.88 -15.33 -2.34
C PRO A 72 20.64 -16.22 -1.35
N ARG A 73 21.56 -15.61 -0.61
CA ARG A 73 22.14 -16.27 0.56
C ARG A 73 21.10 -16.29 1.68
N GLU A 74 20.98 -17.43 2.35
CA GLU A 74 20.18 -17.53 3.56
C GLU A 74 20.76 -16.63 4.66
N MET A 75 19.93 -15.79 5.27
CA MET A 75 20.36 -14.87 6.33
C MET A 75 20.77 -15.63 7.59
N THR A 76 21.88 -15.21 8.16
CA THR A 76 22.33 -15.55 9.52
C THR A 76 21.73 -14.57 10.53
N ARG A 77 21.88 -14.86 11.83
CA ARG A 77 21.51 -13.91 12.89
C ARG A 77 22.25 -12.57 12.77
N ALA A 78 23.52 -12.59 12.38
CA ALA A 78 24.31 -11.37 12.18
C ALA A 78 23.74 -10.51 11.03
N ASP A 79 23.33 -11.13 9.93
CA ASP A 79 22.67 -10.41 8.82
C ASP A 79 21.34 -9.80 9.26
N MET A 80 20.57 -10.51 10.08
CA MET A 80 19.30 -10.02 10.64
C MET A 80 19.54 -8.79 11.54
N GLU A 81 20.59 -8.81 12.36
CA GLU A 81 20.96 -7.68 13.22
C GLU A 81 21.42 -6.45 12.41
N GLU A 82 22.19 -6.67 11.34
CA GLU A 82 22.60 -5.59 10.42
C GLU A 82 21.38 -4.96 9.73
N VAL A 83 20.47 -5.78 9.21
CA VAL A 83 19.23 -5.29 8.60
C VAL A 83 18.37 -4.53 9.60
N ILE A 84 18.22 -5.01 10.83
CA ILE A 84 17.51 -4.27 11.89
C ILE A 84 18.17 -2.91 12.12
N ALA A 85 19.50 -2.85 12.23
CA ALA A 85 20.24 -1.61 12.42
C ALA A 85 20.03 -0.64 11.24
N ASP A 86 20.02 -1.13 10.00
CA ASP A 86 19.75 -0.33 8.81
C ASP A 86 18.34 0.24 8.79
N PHE A 87 17.32 -0.56 9.14
CA PHE A 87 15.93 -0.08 9.25
C PHE A 87 15.79 0.98 10.35
N VAL A 88 16.47 0.81 11.49
CA VAL A 88 16.49 1.80 12.57
C VAL A 88 17.18 3.09 12.12
N ALA A 89 18.34 2.99 11.48
CA ALA A 89 19.06 4.15 10.96
C ALA A 89 18.20 4.89 9.92
N ALA A 90 17.58 4.18 8.99
CA ALA A 90 16.66 4.75 7.99
C ALA A 90 15.45 5.42 8.64
N THR A 91 14.90 4.84 9.72
CA THR A 91 13.78 5.40 10.49
C THR A 91 14.16 6.74 11.14
N GLN A 92 15.31 6.78 11.82
CA GLN A 92 15.82 8.01 12.45
C GLN A 92 16.13 9.10 11.40
N ARG A 93 16.67 8.70 10.24
CA ARG A 93 16.88 9.60 9.10
C ARG A 93 15.55 10.16 8.57
N GLY A 94 14.54 9.31 8.44
CA GLY A 94 13.19 9.72 8.06
C GLY A 94 12.59 10.73 9.05
N GLN A 95 12.78 10.51 10.34
CA GLN A 95 12.31 11.43 11.37
C GLN A 95 12.97 12.81 11.25
N ARG A 96 14.31 12.84 11.13
CA ARG A 96 15.08 14.09 10.98
C ARG A 96 14.79 14.80 9.65
N ALA A 97 14.50 14.04 8.59
CA ALA A 97 14.08 14.60 7.31
C ALA A 97 12.67 15.24 7.37
N GLY A 98 11.87 14.90 8.39
CA GLY A 98 10.59 15.56 8.69
C GLY A 98 9.35 14.79 8.23
N PHE A 99 9.45 13.52 7.81
CA PHE A 99 8.29 12.74 7.39
C PHE A 99 7.21 12.67 8.50
N ASP A 100 5.94 12.68 8.10
CA ASP A 100 4.78 12.73 9.02
C ASP A 100 4.36 11.34 9.52
N MET A 101 4.63 10.31 8.73
CA MET A 101 4.28 8.92 9.00
C MET A 101 5.31 8.00 8.35
N LEU A 102 5.51 6.84 8.98
CA LEU A 102 6.39 5.79 8.49
C LEU A 102 5.57 4.56 8.09
N GLU A 103 5.97 3.87 7.03
CA GLU A 103 5.41 2.58 6.65
C GLU A 103 6.52 1.54 6.50
N MET A 104 6.40 0.42 7.21
CA MET A 104 7.28 -0.73 7.01
C MET A 104 6.77 -1.60 5.86
N HIS A 105 7.61 -1.86 4.86
CA HIS A 105 7.24 -2.70 3.73
C HIS A 105 7.51 -4.19 4.02
N ALA A 106 6.44 -4.93 4.30
CA ALA A 106 6.43 -6.39 4.49
C ALA A 106 5.47 -7.10 3.52
N ALA A 107 5.47 -6.66 2.26
CA ALA A 107 4.61 -7.20 1.20
C ALA A 107 5.43 -7.50 -0.07
N HIS A 108 4.74 -8.00 -1.10
CA HIS A 108 5.25 -8.13 -2.47
C HIS A 108 6.49 -9.01 -2.65
N GLY A 109 6.71 -9.99 -1.78
CA GLY A 109 7.85 -10.92 -1.90
C GLY A 109 9.23 -10.30 -1.67
N TYR A 110 9.30 -9.05 -1.18
CA TYR A 110 10.55 -8.44 -0.74
C TYR A 110 11.06 -9.10 0.55
N LEU A 111 12.08 -8.55 1.20
CA LEU A 111 12.77 -9.24 2.30
C LEU A 111 11.84 -9.70 3.42
N LEU A 112 11.08 -8.78 4.03
CA LEU A 112 10.24 -9.12 5.18
C LEU A 112 9.07 -10.01 4.76
N ALA A 113 8.47 -9.76 3.59
CA ALA A 113 7.45 -10.66 3.03
C ALA A 113 7.99 -12.07 2.75
N SER A 114 9.28 -12.18 2.37
CA SER A 114 9.93 -13.46 2.14
C SER A 114 10.09 -14.28 3.41
N PHE A 115 10.19 -13.63 4.58
CA PHE A 115 10.12 -14.32 5.88
C PHE A 115 8.70 -14.74 6.22
N ILE A 116 7.71 -13.87 5.95
CA ILE A 116 6.31 -14.14 6.29
C ILE A 116 5.76 -15.28 5.44
N SER A 117 6.01 -15.36 4.14
CA SER A 117 5.40 -16.42 3.31
C SER A 117 6.07 -17.79 3.51
N PRO A 118 5.30 -18.88 3.69
CA PRO A 118 5.85 -20.25 3.74
C PRO A 118 6.40 -20.72 2.38
N LEU A 119 6.04 -20.05 1.27
CA LEU A 119 6.56 -20.37 -0.08
C LEU A 119 8.02 -19.94 -0.26
N THR A 120 8.48 -19.02 0.58
CA THR A 120 9.79 -18.37 0.45
C THR A 120 10.65 -18.52 1.69
N ASN A 121 10.07 -18.95 2.81
CA ASN A 121 10.74 -19.25 4.05
C ASN A 121 10.62 -20.75 4.38
N THR A 122 11.66 -21.50 4.04
CA THR A 122 11.78 -22.93 4.33
C THR A 122 12.79 -23.22 5.44
N ARG A 123 13.10 -22.20 6.25
CA ARG A 123 14.01 -22.32 7.39
C ARG A 123 13.48 -23.34 8.40
N ARG A 124 14.43 -23.99 9.10
CA ARG A 124 14.15 -25.00 10.13
C ARG A 124 14.49 -24.53 11.55
N ASP A 125 14.93 -23.29 11.68
CA ASP A 125 15.18 -22.64 12.96
C ASP A 125 13.91 -21.90 13.45
N GLU A 126 14.06 -21.11 14.51
CA GLU A 126 12.99 -20.32 15.13
C GLU A 126 12.40 -19.19 14.27
N TYR A 127 12.92 -18.99 13.05
CA TYR A 127 12.43 -18.00 12.08
C TYR A 127 11.66 -18.65 10.92
N GLY A 128 11.43 -19.97 10.92
CA GLY A 128 10.67 -20.68 9.89
C GLY A 128 9.61 -21.65 10.43
N GLY A 129 8.83 -22.23 9.52
CA GLY A 129 7.76 -23.19 9.85
C GLY A 129 6.44 -22.49 10.18
N THR A 130 6.08 -22.44 11.46
CA THR A 130 4.80 -21.86 11.92
C THR A 130 4.69 -20.38 11.54
N LEU A 131 3.46 -19.85 11.45
CA LEU A 131 3.24 -18.43 11.19
C LEU A 131 3.93 -17.54 12.24
N GLU A 132 3.86 -17.95 13.52
CA GLU A 132 4.55 -17.26 14.62
C GLU A 132 6.06 -17.12 14.38
N ASN A 133 6.74 -18.22 14.00
CA ASN A 133 8.16 -18.18 13.71
C ASN A 133 8.48 -17.34 12.47
N ARG A 134 7.68 -17.49 11.41
CA ARG A 134 7.82 -16.68 10.18
C ARG A 134 7.65 -15.18 10.42
N LEU A 135 6.84 -14.80 11.41
CA LEU A 135 6.65 -13.40 11.82
C LEU A 135 7.72 -12.88 12.78
N ARG A 136 8.53 -13.75 13.39
CA ARG A 136 9.49 -13.36 14.44
C ARG A 136 10.43 -12.24 13.97
N PHE A 137 11.13 -12.44 12.85
CA PHE A 137 12.06 -11.44 12.32
C PHE A 137 11.36 -10.15 11.83
N PRO A 138 10.27 -10.21 11.03
CA PRO A 138 9.50 -9.01 10.68
C PRO A 138 9.02 -8.20 11.89
N LEU A 139 8.60 -8.86 12.98
CA LEU A 139 8.19 -8.19 14.22
C LEU A 139 9.38 -7.61 15.00
N GLU A 140 10.55 -8.25 14.99
CA GLU A 140 11.78 -7.67 15.54
C GLU A 140 12.14 -6.35 14.84
N VAL A 141 12.11 -6.34 13.50
CA VAL A 141 12.35 -5.14 12.70
C VAL A 141 11.31 -4.06 13.02
N PHE A 142 10.02 -4.41 13.03
CA PHE A 142 8.95 -3.46 13.31
C PHE A 142 9.09 -2.83 14.70
N ARG A 143 9.31 -3.64 15.75
CA ARG A 143 9.49 -3.14 17.12
C ARG A 143 10.70 -2.21 17.25
N ALA A 144 11.81 -2.55 16.59
CA ALA A 144 13.01 -1.71 16.58
C ALA A 144 12.76 -0.37 15.87
N MET A 145 12.07 -0.38 14.73
CA MET A 145 11.64 0.84 14.04
C MET A 145 10.67 1.66 14.90
N ARG A 146 9.66 1.03 15.50
CA ARG A 146 8.65 1.66 16.37
C ARG A 146 9.29 2.35 17.57
N ALA A 147 10.29 1.73 18.19
CA ALA A 147 11.07 2.32 19.29
C ALA A 147 11.94 3.52 18.86
N ALA A 148 12.29 3.62 17.58
CA ALA A 148 13.05 4.73 17.00
C ALA A 148 12.17 5.83 16.38
N TRP A 149 10.85 5.60 16.28
CA TRP A 149 9.88 6.53 15.71
C TRP A 149 9.05 7.21 16.81
N PRO A 150 8.75 8.51 16.75
CA PRO A 150 7.98 9.19 17.82
C PRO A 150 6.58 8.62 18.00
N ASP A 151 6.18 8.32 19.24
CA ASP A 151 4.89 7.68 19.58
C ASP A 151 3.69 8.48 19.08
N GLU A 152 3.79 9.81 19.00
CA GLU A 152 2.73 10.67 18.48
C GLU A 152 2.56 10.63 16.96
N LYS A 153 3.49 10.00 16.24
CA LYS A 153 3.44 9.87 14.77
C LYS A 153 2.97 8.48 14.36
N PRO A 154 2.02 8.39 13.40
CA PRO A 154 1.55 7.11 12.90
C PRO A 154 2.69 6.28 12.27
N MET A 155 2.59 4.97 12.46
CA MET A 155 3.42 3.98 11.79
C MET A 155 2.55 2.84 11.28
N SER A 156 2.59 2.59 9.98
CA SER A 156 1.90 1.46 9.33
C SER A 156 2.85 0.33 8.98
N VAL A 157 2.24 -0.82 8.66
CA VAL A 157 2.90 -1.90 7.93
C VAL A 157 2.10 -2.23 6.68
N ARG A 158 2.80 -2.40 5.56
CA ARG A 158 2.21 -2.93 4.34
C ARG A 158 2.43 -4.43 4.25
N ILE A 159 1.36 -5.20 4.08
CA ILE A 159 1.39 -6.67 3.99
C ILE A 159 0.81 -7.18 2.67
N SER A 160 1.19 -8.41 2.29
CA SER A 160 0.47 -9.19 1.29
C SER A 160 -0.54 -10.06 2.01
N ALA A 161 -1.84 -9.80 1.83
CA ALA A 161 -2.90 -10.57 2.47
C ALA A 161 -3.11 -11.97 1.87
N THR A 162 -2.56 -12.22 0.69
CA THR A 162 -2.45 -13.55 0.11
C THR A 162 -1.29 -13.58 -0.86
N ASP A 163 -0.69 -14.76 -1.03
CA ASP A 163 0.36 -14.98 -2.04
C ASP A 163 -0.20 -15.32 -3.42
N TRP A 164 -1.50 -15.62 -3.54
CA TRP A 164 -2.14 -16.11 -4.76
C TRP A 164 -1.51 -17.40 -5.33
N ALA A 165 -0.98 -18.25 -4.45
CA ALA A 165 -0.38 -19.52 -4.81
C ALA A 165 -0.70 -20.58 -3.74
N ASP A 166 -0.84 -21.83 -4.17
CA ASP A 166 -1.17 -22.95 -3.29
C ASP A 166 -0.09 -23.12 -2.20
N GLY A 167 -0.53 -23.29 -0.96
CA GLY A 167 0.35 -23.39 0.21
C GLY A 167 0.93 -22.06 0.69
N GLY A 168 0.59 -20.92 0.06
CA GLY A 168 0.95 -19.59 0.52
C GLY A 168 -0.01 -19.00 1.55
N LEU A 169 0.16 -17.70 1.83
CA LEU A 169 -0.69 -16.96 2.75
C LEU A 169 -2.14 -16.85 2.24
N THR A 170 -3.07 -16.92 3.17
CA THR A 170 -4.51 -16.74 2.99
C THR A 170 -5.02 -15.47 3.68
N GLY A 171 -6.26 -15.07 3.38
CA GLY A 171 -6.90 -13.94 4.06
C GLY A 171 -6.96 -14.11 5.58
N ASP A 172 -7.20 -15.33 6.06
CA ASP A 172 -7.23 -15.66 7.49
C ASP A 172 -5.84 -15.49 8.13
N ASP A 173 -4.78 -15.92 7.42
CA ASP A 173 -3.41 -15.63 7.87
C ASP A 173 -3.17 -14.11 7.96
N ALA A 174 -3.70 -13.34 7.02
CA ALA A 174 -3.54 -11.89 7.00
C ALA A 174 -4.19 -11.19 8.20
N VAL A 175 -5.31 -11.74 8.72
CA VAL A 175 -5.95 -11.27 9.96
C VAL A 175 -5.00 -11.48 11.14
N GLU A 176 -4.40 -12.68 11.27
CA GLU A 176 -3.46 -12.97 12.36
C GLU A 176 -2.15 -12.16 12.24
N VAL A 177 -1.64 -11.98 11.01
CA VAL A 177 -0.50 -11.09 10.73
C VAL A 177 -0.83 -9.66 11.15
N GLY A 178 -2.03 -9.16 10.81
CA GLY A 178 -2.51 -7.85 11.22
C GLY A 178 -2.53 -7.68 12.74
N ARG A 179 -3.10 -8.65 13.47
CA ARG A 179 -3.13 -8.65 14.94
C ARG A 179 -1.72 -8.62 15.54
N ALA A 180 -0.81 -9.46 15.04
CA ALA A 180 0.55 -9.51 15.53
C ALA A 180 1.31 -8.18 15.37
N PHE A 181 1.12 -7.47 14.25
CA PHE A 181 1.69 -6.14 14.07
C PHE A 181 1.01 -5.07 14.92
N ALA A 182 -0.32 -5.13 15.09
CA ALA A 182 -1.04 -4.23 15.99
C ALA A 182 -0.55 -4.37 17.44
N GLU A 183 -0.37 -5.59 17.93
CA GLU A 183 0.22 -5.88 19.24
C GLU A 183 1.66 -5.35 19.38
N ALA A 184 2.40 -5.27 18.27
CA ALA A 184 3.73 -4.67 18.22
C ALA A 184 3.72 -3.12 18.13
N GLY A 185 2.55 -2.48 18.13
CA GLY A 185 2.39 -1.02 18.11
C GLY A 185 2.12 -0.43 16.72
N CYS A 186 1.59 -1.21 15.78
CA CYS A 186 1.16 -0.71 14.46
C CYS A 186 -0.18 0.02 14.53
N ASP A 187 -0.25 1.19 13.91
CA ASP A 187 -1.43 2.04 13.92
C ASP A 187 -2.40 1.75 12.77
N LEU A 188 -1.89 1.17 11.66
CA LEU A 188 -2.63 1.01 10.40
C LEU A 188 -2.02 -0.13 9.56
N ILE A 189 -2.86 -1.02 9.03
CA ILE A 189 -2.43 -2.05 8.08
C ILE A 189 -2.70 -1.60 6.64
N ASP A 190 -1.65 -1.44 5.81
CA ASP A 190 -1.79 -1.26 4.35
C ASP A 190 -1.89 -2.63 3.66
N VAL A 191 -3.07 -2.88 3.07
CA VAL A 191 -3.46 -4.21 2.59
C VAL A 191 -3.26 -4.33 1.08
N SER A 192 -2.20 -5.03 0.71
CA SER A 192 -1.89 -5.42 -0.67
C SER A 192 -1.97 -6.95 -0.83
N THR A 193 -1.57 -7.48 -1.98
CA THR A 193 -1.53 -8.92 -2.24
C THR A 193 -0.40 -9.29 -3.22
N GLY A 194 -0.02 -10.58 -3.19
CA GLY A 194 0.76 -11.23 -4.24
C GLY A 194 2.20 -10.75 -4.40
N GLN A 195 2.74 -11.04 -5.59
CA GLN A 195 4.14 -10.82 -6.01
C GLN A 195 5.19 -11.56 -5.16
N THR A 196 4.73 -12.48 -4.32
CA THR A 196 5.60 -13.32 -3.49
C THR A 196 6.36 -14.32 -4.33
N VAL A 197 5.68 -15.02 -5.25
CA VAL A 197 6.24 -15.99 -6.20
C VAL A 197 5.84 -15.62 -7.63
N ALA A 198 6.67 -16.01 -8.61
CA ALA A 198 6.50 -15.63 -10.01
C ALA A 198 5.33 -16.34 -10.72
N ASP A 199 4.94 -17.52 -10.26
CA ASP A 199 3.88 -18.36 -10.81
C ASP A 199 2.51 -18.16 -10.13
N ALA A 200 2.41 -17.18 -9.23
CA ALA A 200 1.16 -16.80 -8.58
C ALA A 200 0.05 -16.48 -9.60
N GLN A 201 -1.19 -16.85 -9.26
CA GLN A 201 -2.37 -16.71 -10.11
C GLN A 201 -3.38 -15.73 -9.49
N PRO A 202 -3.10 -14.41 -9.50
CA PRO A 202 -4.00 -13.42 -8.91
C PRO A 202 -5.32 -13.34 -9.66
N VAL A 203 -6.42 -13.34 -8.91
CA VAL A 203 -7.76 -13.12 -9.47
C VAL A 203 -8.02 -11.61 -9.53
N PHE A 204 -7.68 -11.01 -10.66
CA PHE A 204 -7.91 -9.59 -10.86
C PHE A 204 -9.39 -9.26 -11.06
N GLY A 205 -9.78 -8.11 -10.52
CA GLY A 205 -11.12 -7.56 -10.64
C GLY A 205 -11.16 -6.12 -10.15
N ARG A 206 -12.35 -5.52 -10.20
CA ARG A 206 -12.58 -4.19 -9.63
C ARG A 206 -12.34 -4.25 -8.12
N MET A 207 -11.47 -3.39 -7.59
CA MET A 207 -11.22 -3.29 -6.14
C MET A 207 -10.80 -4.64 -5.50
N PHE A 208 -10.05 -5.47 -6.24
CA PHE A 208 -9.85 -6.90 -5.93
C PHE A 208 -9.19 -7.19 -4.57
N GLN A 209 -8.47 -6.23 -3.99
CA GLN A 209 -7.85 -6.42 -2.66
C GLN A 209 -8.71 -5.87 -1.52
N THR A 210 -9.76 -5.11 -1.82
CA THR A 210 -10.64 -4.55 -0.78
C THR A 210 -11.29 -5.62 0.10
N PRO A 211 -11.68 -6.82 -0.38
CA PRO A 211 -12.14 -7.90 0.51
C PRO A 211 -11.18 -8.27 1.63
N PHE A 212 -9.86 -8.23 1.39
CA PHE A 212 -8.89 -8.52 2.45
C PHE A 212 -8.78 -7.38 3.48
N SER A 213 -8.86 -6.12 3.01
CA SER A 213 -8.90 -4.95 3.89
C SER A 213 -10.14 -4.95 4.78
N ASP A 214 -11.28 -5.32 4.19
CA ASP A 214 -12.57 -5.47 4.86
C ASP A 214 -12.51 -6.57 5.93
N GLN A 215 -11.94 -7.72 5.58
CA GLN A 215 -11.73 -8.84 6.49
C GLN A 215 -10.86 -8.44 7.69
N ILE A 216 -9.64 -7.92 7.45
CA ILE A 216 -8.73 -7.49 8.52
C ILE A 216 -9.40 -6.44 9.41
N ARG A 217 -10.05 -5.43 8.80
CA ARG A 217 -10.70 -4.36 9.55
C ARG A 217 -11.79 -4.87 10.48
N ASN A 218 -12.67 -5.73 9.97
CA ASN A 218 -13.87 -6.13 10.69
C ASN A 218 -13.66 -7.37 11.59
N GLU A 219 -12.71 -8.26 11.27
CA GLU A 219 -12.41 -9.45 12.08
C GLU A 219 -11.28 -9.20 13.10
N ALA A 220 -10.28 -8.36 12.78
CA ALA A 220 -9.25 -7.99 13.74
C ALA A 220 -9.56 -6.68 14.48
N GLY A 221 -10.54 -5.89 14.04
CA GLY A 221 -10.87 -4.60 14.66
C GLY A 221 -9.77 -3.55 14.47
N LEU A 222 -9.02 -3.63 13.37
CA LEU A 222 -7.85 -2.79 13.09
C LEU A 222 -8.16 -1.73 12.04
N ALA A 223 -7.49 -0.57 12.13
CA ALA A 223 -7.55 0.40 11.06
C ALA A 223 -6.84 -0.13 9.81
N THR A 224 -7.45 0.03 8.63
CA THR A 224 -6.86 -0.44 7.37
C THR A 224 -6.79 0.63 6.29
N MET A 225 -5.74 0.56 5.49
CA MET A 225 -5.62 1.24 4.21
C MET A 225 -5.73 0.21 3.09
N CYS A 226 -6.60 0.45 2.12
CA CYS A 226 -6.76 -0.46 1.00
C CYS A 226 -6.24 0.14 -0.31
N VAL A 227 -5.83 -0.74 -1.22
CA VAL A 227 -5.33 -0.40 -2.55
C VAL A 227 -5.79 -1.46 -3.56
N GLY A 228 -5.52 -1.25 -4.86
CA GLY A 228 -5.66 -2.30 -5.87
C GLY A 228 -6.87 -2.10 -6.79
N ALA A 229 -6.59 -1.68 -8.03
CA ALA A 229 -7.59 -1.44 -9.08
C ALA A 229 -8.75 -0.51 -8.65
N ILE A 230 -8.45 0.48 -7.81
CA ILE A 230 -9.34 1.58 -7.45
C ILE A 230 -9.04 2.75 -8.38
N THR A 231 -10.02 3.17 -9.18
CA THR A 231 -9.81 4.11 -10.29
C THR A 231 -10.79 5.27 -10.32
N THR A 232 -11.84 5.26 -9.48
CA THR A 232 -12.84 6.33 -9.46
C THR A 232 -13.11 6.81 -8.04
N ALA A 233 -13.51 8.08 -7.90
CA ALA A 233 -13.89 8.64 -6.61
C ALA A 233 -15.14 7.96 -6.02
N ASP A 234 -16.03 7.44 -6.86
CA ASP A 234 -17.18 6.61 -6.44
C ASP A 234 -16.74 5.31 -5.76
N GLN A 235 -15.70 4.65 -6.29
CA GLN A 235 -15.12 3.47 -5.64
C GLN A 235 -14.54 3.82 -4.27
N VAL A 236 -13.76 4.91 -4.20
CA VAL A 236 -13.21 5.40 -2.93
C VAL A 236 -14.31 5.63 -1.89
N ASN A 237 -15.35 6.40 -2.25
CA ASN A 237 -16.46 6.70 -1.35
C ASN A 237 -17.24 5.43 -0.96
N THR A 238 -17.44 4.49 -1.89
CA THR A 238 -18.11 3.22 -1.60
C THR A 238 -17.35 2.40 -0.57
N ILE A 239 -16.02 2.32 -0.70
CA ILE A 239 -15.16 1.57 0.22
C ILE A 239 -15.25 2.14 1.64
N ILE A 240 -15.09 3.47 1.78
CA ILE A 240 -15.13 4.14 3.08
C ILE A 240 -16.54 4.05 3.69
N ALA A 241 -17.59 4.38 2.91
CA ALA A 241 -18.96 4.38 3.41
C ALA A 241 -19.45 2.98 3.83
N ALA A 242 -18.94 1.92 3.19
CA ALA A 242 -19.25 0.54 3.55
C ALA A 242 -18.38 -0.01 4.71
N GLY A 243 -17.47 0.79 5.29
CA GLY A 243 -16.62 0.36 6.40
C GLY A 243 -15.61 -0.72 6.02
N ARG A 244 -15.13 -0.72 4.77
CA ARG A 244 -14.20 -1.73 4.22
C ARG A 244 -12.74 -1.33 4.31
N ALA A 245 -12.48 -0.06 4.58
CA ALA A 245 -11.18 0.52 4.89
C ALA A 245 -11.38 1.88 5.57
N ASP A 246 -10.36 2.36 6.27
CA ASP A 246 -10.32 3.70 6.87
C ASP A 246 -9.56 4.69 5.97
N LEU A 247 -8.64 4.18 5.14
CA LEU A 247 -7.94 4.92 4.09
C LEU A 247 -7.96 4.18 2.74
N VAL A 248 -7.83 4.95 1.66
CA VAL A 248 -7.70 4.40 0.30
C VAL A 248 -6.46 4.97 -0.37
N ALA A 249 -5.52 4.09 -0.70
CA ALA A 249 -4.33 4.43 -1.46
C ALA A 249 -4.59 4.30 -2.98
N LEU A 250 -4.14 5.31 -3.72
CA LEU A 250 -4.25 5.39 -5.17
C LEU A 250 -2.85 5.51 -5.77
N ALA A 251 -2.56 4.72 -6.80
CA ALA A 251 -1.27 4.72 -7.49
C ALA A 251 -1.42 5.16 -8.95
N ARG A 252 -1.74 4.21 -9.84
CA ARG A 252 -1.91 4.45 -11.28
C ARG A 252 -2.81 5.64 -11.65
N PRO A 253 -3.95 5.90 -10.97
CA PRO A 253 -4.76 7.09 -11.25
C PRO A 253 -3.98 8.40 -11.11
N HIS A 254 -3.15 8.56 -10.08
CA HIS A 254 -2.35 9.77 -9.87
C HIS A 254 -1.17 9.92 -10.82
N LEU A 255 -0.67 8.82 -11.42
CA LEU A 255 0.36 8.90 -12.46
C LEU A 255 -0.16 9.57 -13.74
N VAL A 256 -1.44 9.37 -14.06
CA VAL A 256 -2.08 9.95 -15.25
C VAL A 256 -2.77 11.28 -14.94
N ASP A 257 -3.29 11.43 -13.72
CA ASP A 257 -4.01 12.62 -13.28
C ASP A 257 -3.62 13.04 -11.85
N PRO A 258 -2.58 13.89 -11.70
CA PRO A 258 -2.17 14.35 -10.37
C PRO A 258 -3.24 15.20 -9.66
N TYR A 259 -4.23 15.72 -10.38
CA TYR A 259 -5.35 16.47 -9.82
C TYR A 259 -6.57 15.61 -9.52
N PHE A 260 -6.47 14.27 -9.61
CA PHE A 260 -7.56 13.34 -9.34
C PHE A 260 -8.37 13.71 -8.08
N THR A 261 -7.69 13.97 -6.96
CA THR A 261 -8.33 14.29 -5.68
C THR A 261 -9.09 15.62 -5.73
N MET A 262 -8.58 16.63 -6.45
CA MET A 262 -9.28 17.91 -6.67
C MET A 262 -10.54 17.73 -7.50
N LYS A 263 -10.46 16.94 -8.58
CA LYS A 263 -11.61 16.62 -9.42
C LYS A 263 -12.66 15.82 -8.67
N ALA A 264 -12.23 14.85 -7.85
CA ALA A 264 -13.10 14.08 -6.97
C ALA A 264 -13.82 14.99 -5.97
N ALA A 265 -13.10 15.89 -5.31
CA ALA A 265 -13.69 16.85 -4.38
C ALA A 265 -14.71 17.77 -5.06
N ALA A 266 -14.40 18.30 -6.24
CA ALA A 266 -15.33 19.10 -7.03
C ALA A 266 -16.58 18.32 -7.43
N TRP A 267 -16.41 17.05 -7.83
CA TRP A 267 -17.53 16.16 -8.16
C TRP A 267 -18.43 15.86 -6.96
N TYR A 268 -17.91 15.74 -5.75
CA TYR A 268 -18.74 15.48 -4.56
C TYR A 268 -19.08 16.73 -3.75
N GLY A 269 -18.67 17.93 -4.18
CA GLY A 269 -18.92 19.17 -3.46
C GLY A 269 -18.13 19.31 -2.15
N ALA A 270 -16.98 18.62 -2.04
CA ALA A 270 -16.12 18.67 -0.86
C ALA A 270 -15.21 19.92 -0.89
N GLU A 271 -15.79 21.09 -0.59
CA GLU A 271 -15.12 22.39 -0.72
C GLU A 271 -13.91 22.57 0.23
N GLY A 272 -13.88 21.81 1.32
CA GLY A 272 -12.82 21.84 2.34
C GLY A 272 -11.45 21.37 1.85
N ILE A 273 -11.33 20.85 0.61
CA ILE A 273 -10.03 20.49 0.04
C ILE A 273 -9.11 21.71 -0.05
N HIS A 274 -7.89 21.57 0.46
CA HIS A 274 -6.87 22.61 0.35
C HIS A 274 -6.47 22.83 -1.12
N CYS A 275 -6.24 24.09 -1.48
CA CYS A 275 -5.76 24.49 -2.79
C CYS A 275 -4.74 25.63 -2.61
N PRO A 276 -3.56 25.55 -3.23
CA PRO A 276 -2.62 26.66 -3.25
C PRO A 276 -3.28 27.91 -3.87
N PRO A 277 -3.02 29.12 -3.34
CA PRO A 277 -3.62 30.37 -3.83
C PRO A 277 -3.51 30.57 -5.35
N GLN A 278 -2.40 30.10 -5.93
CA GLN A 278 -2.08 30.19 -7.35
C GLN A 278 -3.06 29.41 -8.25
N TYR A 279 -3.78 28.43 -7.68
CA TYR A 279 -4.70 27.55 -8.43
C TYR A 279 -6.18 27.76 -8.07
N LEU A 280 -6.51 28.78 -7.26
CA LEU A 280 -7.88 29.04 -6.83
C LEU A 280 -8.87 29.23 -7.99
N ALA A 281 -8.49 29.99 -9.03
CA ALA A 281 -9.34 30.17 -10.20
C ALA A 281 -9.68 28.83 -10.89
N GLY A 282 -8.72 27.90 -10.94
CA GLY A 282 -8.93 26.54 -11.45
C GLY A 282 -9.86 25.72 -10.56
N LYS A 283 -9.69 25.81 -9.23
CA LYS A 283 -10.58 25.17 -8.25
C LYS A 283 -12.02 25.68 -8.40
N GLU A 284 -12.22 26.99 -8.44
CA GLU A 284 -13.55 27.59 -8.57
C GLU A 284 -14.25 27.15 -9.88
N GLN A 285 -13.50 27.16 -10.98
CA GLN A 285 -14.02 26.73 -12.28
C GLN A 285 -14.46 25.26 -12.27
N ILE A 286 -13.62 24.36 -11.74
CA ILE A 286 -13.97 22.93 -11.75
C ILE A 286 -15.14 22.61 -10.81
N PHE A 287 -15.22 23.25 -9.64
CA PHE A 287 -16.36 23.08 -8.73
C PHE A 287 -17.68 23.51 -9.38
N ARG A 288 -17.69 24.68 -10.04
CA ARG A 288 -18.87 25.17 -10.77
C ARG A 288 -19.26 24.22 -11.91
N ASN A 289 -18.29 23.79 -12.72
CA ASN A 289 -18.54 22.91 -13.85
C ASN A 289 -19.06 21.54 -13.40
N SER A 290 -18.43 20.93 -12.40
CA SER A 290 -18.86 19.64 -11.86
C SER A 290 -20.26 19.70 -11.26
N ALA A 291 -20.64 20.81 -10.61
CA ALA A 291 -22.02 20.98 -10.12
C ALA A 291 -23.05 20.96 -11.27
N ARG A 292 -22.78 21.70 -12.35
CA ARG A 292 -23.62 21.70 -13.55
C ARG A 292 -23.68 20.32 -14.21
N GLU A 293 -22.53 19.68 -14.42
CA GLU A 293 -22.46 18.34 -15.02
C GLU A 293 -23.25 17.29 -14.24
N ARG A 294 -23.24 17.38 -12.90
CA ARG A 294 -24.05 16.49 -12.05
C ARG A 294 -25.55 16.73 -12.22
N GLU A 295 -25.97 17.97 -12.32
CA GLU A 295 -27.37 18.34 -12.54
C GLU A 295 -27.85 17.83 -13.90
N GLU A 296 -27.06 18.06 -14.96
CA GLU A 296 -27.33 17.55 -16.31
C GLU A 296 -27.41 16.00 -16.32
N LEU A 297 -26.48 15.32 -15.65
CA LEU A 297 -26.49 13.86 -15.53
C LEU A 297 -27.72 13.35 -14.76
N ARG A 298 -28.14 14.07 -13.72
CA ARG A 298 -29.35 13.74 -12.95
C ARG A 298 -30.59 13.88 -13.81
N ASP A 299 -30.72 14.96 -14.57
CA ASP A 299 -31.84 15.20 -15.48
C ASP A 299 -31.91 14.15 -16.58
N LEU A 300 -30.76 13.79 -17.16
CA LEU A 300 -30.66 12.70 -18.15
C LEU A 300 -31.14 11.38 -17.55
N ARG A 301 -30.71 11.03 -16.33
CA ARG A 301 -31.16 9.81 -15.64
C ARG A 301 -32.65 9.81 -15.33
N LEU A 302 -33.22 10.96 -14.97
CA LEU A 302 -34.66 11.10 -14.73
C LEU A 302 -35.47 10.93 -16.03
N LYS A 303 -35.00 11.51 -17.14
CA LYS A 303 -35.62 11.36 -18.47
C LYS A 303 -35.51 9.94 -19.02
N ALA A 304 -34.39 9.26 -18.75
CA ALA A 304 -34.15 7.88 -19.17
C ALA A 304 -34.79 6.84 -18.24
N LYS A 305 -35.46 7.26 -17.16
CA LYS A 305 -36.07 6.34 -16.20
C LYS A 305 -37.16 5.52 -16.89
N PRO A 306 -37.08 4.18 -16.92
CA PRO A 306 -38.12 3.36 -17.51
C PRO A 306 -39.44 3.58 -16.77
N LYS A 307 -40.55 3.60 -17.52
CA LYS A 307 -41.90 3.73 -16.95
C LYS A 307 -42.11 2.63 -15.92
N THR A 308 -42.69 2.97 -14.77
CA THR A 308 -43.04 1.95 -13.79
C THR A 308 -44.25 1.15 -14.28
N HIS A 309 -44.45 -0.06 -13.76
CA HIS A 309 -45.70 -0.80 -14.03
C HIS A 309 -46.93 0.05 -13.71
N ARG A 310 -46.91 0.86 -12.65
CA ARG A 310 -48.05 1.73 -12.36
C ARG A 310 -48.34 2.75 -13.47
N ASP A 311 -47.31 3.25 -14.14
CA ASP A 311 -47.45 4.22 -15.22
C ASP A 311 -47.97 3.56 -16.50
N THR A 312 -47.55 2.34 -16.80
CA THR A 312 -48.04 1.58 -17.97
C THR A 312 -49.48 1.10 -17.81
N TRP A 313 -49.90 0.76 -16.60
CA TRP A 313 -51.29 0.36 -16.34
C TRP A 313 -52.27 1.54 -16.36
N LYS A 314 -51.82 2.76 -16.02
CA LYS A 314 -52.63 3.97 -16.20
C LYS A 314 -52.85 4.29 -17.67
N GLU A 315 -51.81 4.24 -18.50
CA GLU A 315 -51.93 4.47 -19.94
C GLU A 315 -52.74 3.38 -20.65
N ALA A 316 -52.74 2.14 -20.16
CA ALA A 316 -53.57 1.06 -20.72
C ALA A 316 -55.05 1.14 -20.31
N ALA A 317 -55.37 1.94 -19.28
CA ALA A 317 -56.73 2.15 -18.79
C ALA A 317 -57.38 3.42 -19.39
N GLU A 318 -56.61 4.22 -20.12
CA GLU A 318 -57.05 5.37 -20.93
C GLU A 318 -57.26 4.96 -22.39
#